data_AF-A0A8I1PJN4-F1
#
_entry.id   AF-A0A8I1PJN4-F1
#
_cell.length_a   1.000
_cell.length_b   1.000
_cell.length_c   1.000
_cell.angle_alpha   90.00
_cell.angle_beta   90.00
_cell.angle_gamma   90.00
#
_symmetry.space_group_name_H-M   'P 1'
#
loop_
_entity.id
_entity.type
_entity.pdbx_description
1 polymer ?
#
loop_
_entity_poly.entity_id
_entity_poly.type
_entity_poly.pdbx_seq_one_letter_code
_entity_poly.pdbx_strand_id
1 'polypeptide(L)'
;MTVSPSRSKRRNRGEIESLPSGSFRVRVYAGIDALSGKRNYLVETVPAGPKAEAEAERVRVKLVNQVDERRSPRTKATVNQLMDRYLELLDVEETTKERYEQAIRVHIRPLLGDRDCPDFG
;
A
#
# COMPACT_ATOMS: atom_id res chain seq x y z
N MET A 1 10.95 -25.14 29.40
CA MET A 1 10.98 -23.67 29.47
C MET A 1 10.29 -23.13 28.23
N THR A 2 9.01 -22.78 28.33
CA THR A 2 8.20 -22.24 27.23
C THR A 2 8.48 -20.75 27.08
N VAL A 3 9.05 -20.34 25.96
CA VAL A 3 9.26 -18.94 25.60
C VAL A 3 7.93 -18.36 25.13
N SER A 4 7.34 -17.45 25.92
CA SER A 4 6.19 -16.66 25.50
C SER A 4 6.59 -15.72 24.36
N PRO A 5 5.83 -15.62 23.25
CA PRO A 5 6.13 -14.64 22.22
C PRO A 5 5.87 -13.25 22.80
N SER A 6 6.93 -12.44 22.89
CA SER A 6 6.81 -11.03 23.23
C SER A 6 5.84 -10.37 22.24
N ARG A 7 4.73 -9.87 22.75
CA ARG A 7 3.74 -9.07 22.01
C ARG A 7 4.52 -7.95 21.31
N SER A 8 4.77 -8.09 20.01
CA SER A 8 5.48 -7.07 19.25
C SER A 8 4.69 -5.78 19.44
N LYS A 9 5.32 -4.80 20.10
CA LYS A 9 4.76 -3.47 20.29
C LYS A 9 4.37 -3.01 18.88
N ARG A 10 3.06 -3.00 18.58
CA ARG A 10 2.52 -2.56 17.29
C ARG A 10 3.27 -1.28 16.96
N ARG A 11 4.18 -1.33 15.98
CA ARG A 11 4.90 -0.13 15.53
C ARG A 11 3.80 0.84 15.14
N ASN A 12 3.58 1.87 15.96
CA ASN A 12 2.62 2.91 15.65
C ASN A 12 2.99 3.41 14.25
N ARG A 13 2.09 3.24 13.28
CA ARG A 13 2.29 3.72 11.91
C ARG A 13 2.45 5.24 11.99
N GLY A 14 3.65 5.74 11.75
CA GLY A 14 3.95 7.17 11.84
C GLY A 14 4.57 7.61 13.16
N GLU A 15 5.48 8.56 13.04
CA GLU A 15 6.25 9.21 14.10
C GLU A 15 5.73 10.62 14.32
N ILE A 16 5.61 11.04 15.58
CA ILE A 16 5.29 12.41 15.97
C ILE A 16 6.52 12.97 16.69
N GLU A 17 7.13 13.99 16.11
CA GLU A 17 8.31 14.68 16.62
C GLU A 17 7.88 16.04 17.20
N SER A 18 8.24 16.33 18.45
CA SER A 18 8.05 17.64 19.06
C SER A 18 9.18 18.59 18.68
N LEU A 19 8.85 19.75 18.11
CA LEU A 19 9.81 20.78 17.72
C LEU A 19 10.11 21.74 18.88
N PRO A 20 11.31 22.36 18.91
CA PRO A 20 11.68 23.35 19.95
C PRO A 20 10.76 24.57 20.02
N SER A 21 10.00 24.84 18.94
CA SER A 21 9.01 25.92 18.85
C SER A 21 7.66 25.58 19.49
N GLY A 22 7.49 24.37 20.06
CA GLY A 22 6.22 23.86 20.57
C GLY A 22 5.28 23.29 19.50
N SER A 23 5.73 23.23 18.24
CA SER A 23 5.00 22.62 17.12
C SER A 23 5.23 21.11 17.09
N PHE A 24 4.34 20.36 16.43
CA PHE A 24 4.53 18.92 16.21
C PHE A 24 4.72 18.63 14.73
N ARG A 25 5.69 17.77 14.39
CA ARG A 25 5.89 17.25 13.05
C ARG A 25 5.49 15.79 13.02
N VAL A 26 4.52 15.46 12.17
CA VAL A 26 4.04 14.10 11.97
C VAL A 26 4.64 13.55 10.69
N ARG A 27 5.25 12.36 10.74
CA ARG A 27 5.88 11.68 9.60
C ARG A 27 5.33 10.27 9.44
N VAL A 28 4.83 9.91 8.27
CA VAL A 28 4.32 8.56 7.95
C VAL A 28 5.02 8.02 6.72
N TYR A 29 5.53 6.77 6.80
CA TYR A 29 6.13 6.10 5.65
C TYR A 29 5.05 5.72 4.62
N ALA A 30 5.23 6.16 3.38
CA ALA A 30 4.26 6.03 2.30
C ALA A 30 4.70 5.06 1.19
N GLY A 31 5.75 4.27 1.41
CA GLY A 31 6.27 3.29 0.44
C GLY A 31 7.48 3.78 -0.33
N ILE A 32 7.77 3.13 -1.46
CA ILE A 32 8.84 3.51 -2.38
C ILE A 32 8.22 4.33 -3.50
N ASP A 33 8.79 5.49 -3.80
CA ASP A 33 8.38 6.33 -4.91
C ASP A 33 8.78 5.68 -6.24
N ALA A 34 7.83 5.43 -7.14
CA ALA A 34 8.04 4.68 -8.38
C ALA A 34 8.93 5.41 -9.40
N LEU A 35 9.06 6.73 -9.30
CA LEU A 35 9.87 7.53 -10.23
C LEU A 35 11.33 7.62 -9.77
N SER A 36 11.56 7.67 -8.46
CA SER A 36 12.90 7.87 -7.89
C SER A 36 13.51 6.63 -7.23
N GLY A 37 12.70 5.59 -6.96
CA GLY A 37 13.12 4.39 -6.22
C GLY A 37 13.45 4.65 -4.74
N LYS A 38 13.16 5.84 -4.22
CA LYS A 38 13.50 6.25 -2.86
C LYS A 38 12.32 6.07 -1.90
N ARG A 39 12.62 5.94 -0.61
CA ARG A 39 11.62 5.90 0.46
C ARG A 39 10.83 7.21 0.50
N ASN A 40 9.53 7.12 0.32
CA ASN A 40 8.60 8.24 0.39
C ASN A 40 8.02 8.37 1.80
N TYR A 41 7.93 9.60 2.31
CA TYR A 41 7.32 9.92 3.59
C TYR A 41 6.33 11.07 3.41
N LEU A 42 5.13 10.92 3.95
CA LEU A 42 4.22 12.04 4.13
C LEU A 42 4.57 12.75 5.43
N VAL A 43 4.76 14.07 5.35
CA VAL A 43 5.13 14.90 6.48
C VAL A 43 4.16 16.06 6.58
N GLU A 44 3.58 16.27 7.76
CA GLU A 44 2.71 17.39 8.06
C GLU A 44 3.14 18.03 9.39
N THR A 45 3.12 19.37 9.45
CA THR A 45 3.53 20.12 10.64
C THR A 45 2.31 20.80 11.25
N VAL A 46 2.03 20.49 12.51
CA VAL A 46 0.97 21.11 13.32
C VAL A 46 1.59 22.25 14.13
N PRO A 47 1.06 23.48 14.02
CA PRO A 47 1.57 24.63 14.75
C PRO A 47 1.36 24.50 16.27
N ALA A 48 2.18 25.21 17.05
CA ALA A 48 2.08 25.22 18.50
C ALA A 48 0.72 25.79 18.97
N GLY A 49 0.11 25.13 19.94
CA GLY A 49 -1.18 25.52 20.48
C GLY A 49 -1.63 24.63 21.65
N PRO A 50 -2.64 25.05 22.43
CA PRO A 50 -3.10 24.32 23.62
C PRO A 50 -3.69 22.93 23.29
N LYS A 51 -4.04 22.68 22.02
CA LYS A 51 -4.57 21.40 21.52
C LYS A 51 -3.63 20.73 20.50
N ALA A 52 -2.40 21.21 20.36
CA ALA A 52 -1.49 20.80 19.30
C ALA A 52 -1.14 19.30 19.36
N GLU A 53 -1.06 18.72 20.56
CA GLU A 53 -0.84 17.27 20.72
C GLU A 53 -2.02 16.44 20.21
N ALA A 54 -3.26 16.85 20.54
CA ALA A 54 -4.47 16.18 20.06
C ALA A 54 -4.65 16.36 18.54
N GLU A 55 -4.26 17.51 18.00
CA GLU A 55 -4.25 17.76 16.55
C GLU A 55 -3.18 16.94 15.82
N ALA A 56 -1.99 16.79 16.40
CA ALA A 56 -0.94 15.95 15.86
C ALA A 56 -1.38 14.47 15.74
N GLU A 57 -2.10 13.94 16.73
CA GLU A 57 -2.64 12.58 16.65
C GLU A 57 -3.74 12.46 15.58
N ARG A 58 -4.62 13.47 15.43
CA ARG A 58 -5.61 13.48 14.35
C ARG A 58 -4.95 13.51 12.97
N VAL A 59 -3.93 14.34 12.80
CA VAL A 59 -3.13 14.43 11.57
C VAL A 59 -2.44 13.10 11.30
N ARG A 60 -1.87 12.45 12.32
CA ARG A 60 -1.29 11.10 12.19
C ARG A 60 -2.29 10.09 11.66
N VAL A 61 -3.49 10.02 12.23
CA VAL A 61 -4.54 9.11 11.76
C VAL A 61 -4.93 9.41 10.31
N LYS A 62 -5.08 10.69 9.95
CA LYS A 62 -5.40 11.12 8.58
C LYS A 62 -4.31 10.70 7.58
N LEU A 63 -3.04 10.91 7.91
CA LEU A 63 -1.91 10.53 7.06
C LEU A 63 -1.80 9.02 6.91
N VAL A 64 -2.06 8.25 7.97
CA VAL A 64 -2.10 6.77 7.89
C VAL A 64 -3.22 6.32 6.96
N ASN A 65 -4.43 6.90 7.09
CA ASN A 65 -5.54 6.58 6.19
C ASN A 65 -5.21 6.94 4.74
N GLN A 66 -4.55 8.07 4.49
CA GLN A 66 -4.12 8.46 3.14
C GLN A 66 -3.09 7.50 2.56
N VAL A 67 -2.15 7.00 3.38
CA VAL A 67 -1.22 5.96 2.96
C VAL A 67 -1.96 4.65 2.68
N ASP A 68 -2.89 4.25 3.54
CA ASP A 68 -3.68 3.04 3.34
C ASP A 68 -4.60 3.15 2.12
N GLU A 69 -5.14 4.32 1.79
CA GLU A 69 -5.90 4.59 0.57
C GLU A 69 -5.02 4.58 -0.69
N ARG A 70 -3.81 5.14 -0.62
CA ARG A 70 -2.86 5.15 -1.74
C ARG A 70 -2.21 3.78 -1.96
N ARG A 71 -2.04 3.01 -0.89
CA ARG A 71 -1.49 1.64 -0.89
C ARG A 71 -2.56 0.58 -1.11
N SER A 72 -3.84 0.93 -0.92
CA SER A 72 -4.93 0.12 -1.44
C SER A 72 -5.05 0.45 -2.92
N PRO A 73 -4.65 -0.47 -3.82
CA PRO A 73 -5.04 -0.30 -5.20
C PRO A 73 -6.56 -0.29 -5.20
N ARG A 74 -7.18 0.80 -5.68
CA ARG A 74 -8.64 1.00 -5.65
C ARG A 74 -9.42 -0.04 -6.46
N THR A 75 -8.75 -1.06 -6.98
CA THR A 75 -9.32 -2.17 -7.70
C THR A 75 -9.10 -3.41 -6.85
N LYS A 76 -10.18 -3.88 -6.20
CA LYS A 76 -10.37 -5.30 -5.89
C LYS A 76 -10.53 -6.07 -7.21
N ALA A 77 -9.52 -5.97 -8.07
CA ALA A 77 -9.48 -6.70 -9.30
C ALA A 77 -8.97 -8.09 -8.97
N THR A 78 -9.79 -9.08 -9.28
CA THR A 78 -9.36 -10.46 -9.16
C THR A 78 -8.28 -10.73 -10.20
N VAL A 79 -7.45 -11.76 -10.00
CA VAL A 79 -6.44 -12.17 -10.99
C VAL A 79 -7.10 -12.42 -12.35
N ASN A 80 -8.33 -12.93 -12.41
CA ASN A 80 -9.08 -13.07 -13.66
C ASN A 80 -9.24 -11.73 -14.41
N GLN A 81 -9.68 -10.68 -13.72
CA GLN A 81 -9.91 -9.37 -14.34
C GLN A 81 -8.61 -8.74 -14.88
N LEU A 82 -7.49 -8.94 -14.18
CA LEU A 82 -6.19 -8.46 -14.64
C LEU A 82 -5.68 -9.25 -15.86
N MET A 83 -5.90 -10.57 -15.89
CA MET A 83 -5.52 -11.41 -17.02
C MET A 83 -6.35 -11.11 -18.27
N ASP A 84 -7.64 -10.81 -18.09
CA ASP A 84 -8.52 -10.40 -19.19
C ASP A 84 -8.05 -9.08 -19.81
N ARG A 85 -7.71 -8.10 -18.96
CA ARG A 85 -7.13 -6.82 -19.39
C ARG A 85 -5.78 -6.99 -20.09
N TYR A 86 -4.94 -7.89 -19.61
CA TYR A 86 -3.64 -8.19 -20.22
C TYR A 86 -3.80 -8.74 -21.63
N LEU A 87 -4.69 -9.73 -21.83
CA LEU A 87 -4.96 -10.34 -23.13
C LEU A 87 -5.67 -9.39 -24.12
N GLU A 88 -6.42 -8.42 -23.62
CA GLU A 88 -7.03 -7.35 -24.43
C GLU A 88 -5.95 -6.41 -25.01
N LEU A 89 -4.96 -6.04 -24.20
CA LEU A 89 -3.89 -5.09 -24.58
C LEU A 89 -2.71 -5.75 -25.29
N LEU A 90 -2.59 -7.07 -25.23
CA LEU A 90 -1.46 -7.80 -25.79
C LEU A 90 -1.55 -7.83 -27.32
N ASP A 91 -0.62 -7.13 -27.97
CA ASP A 91 -0.44 -7.11 -29.42
C ASP A 91 0.62 -8.13 -29.83
N VAL A 92 0.18 -9.36 -30.13
CA VAL A 92 1.03 -10.48 -30.57
C VAL A 92 0.32 -11.27 -31.67
N GLU A 93 1.08 -12.09 -32.40
CA GLU A 93 0.54 -13.03 -33.39
C GLU A 93 -0.56 -13.92 -32.77
N GLU A 94 -1.63 -14.18 -33.53
CA GLU A 94 -2.83 -14.91 -33.07
C GLU A 94 -2.49 -16.26 -32.42
N THR A 95 -1.55 -17.00 -33.03
CA THR A 95 -1.08 -18.31 -32.53
C THR A 95 -0.41 -18.23 -31.16
N THR A 96 0.26 -17.10 -30.88
CA THR A 96 0.91 -16.82 -29.59
C THR A 96 -0.13 -16.41 -28.55
N LYS A 97 -1.13 -15.63 -28.95
CA LYS A 97 -2.24 -15.22 -28.09
C LYS A 97 -3.05 -16.43 -27.62
N GLU A 98 -3.41 -17.34 -28.52
CA GLU A 98 -4.13 -18.58 -28.18
C GLU A 98 -3.37 -19.42 -27.16
N ARG A 99 -2.04 -19.52 -27.31
CA ARG A 99 -1.19 -20.27 -26.38
C ARG A 99 -1.20 -19.65 -24.97
N TYR A 100 -1.16 -18.34 -24.87
CA TYR A 100 -1.25 -17.63 -23.58
C TYR A 100 -2.63 -17.75 -22.95
N GLU A 101 -3.69 -17.62 -23.75
CA GLU A 101 -5.07 -17.83 -23.28
C GLU A 101 -5.24 -19.24 -22.70
N GLN A 102 -4.70 -20.26 -23.39
CA GLN A 102 -4.77 -21.63 -22.91
C GLN A 102 -3.97 -21.83 -21.62
N ALA A 103 -2.76 -21.28 -21.51
CA ALA A 103 -1.96 -21.34 -20.29
C ALA A 103 -2.67 -20.66 -19.10
N ILE A 104 -3.25 -19.49 -19.32
CA ILE A 104 -4.02 -18.73 -18.31
C ILE A 104 -5.23 -19.55 -17.86
N ARG A 105 -6.01 -20.09 -18.81
CA ARG A 105 -7.22 -20.86 -18.53
C ARG A 105 -6.95 -22.15 -17.75
N VAL A 106 -5.89 -22.87 -18.11
CA VAL A 106 -5.60 -24.21 -17.53
C VAL A 106 -4.85 -24.10 -16.21
N HIS A 107 -3.90 -23.15 -16.08
CA HIS A 107 -2.98 -23.13 -14.96
C HIS A 107 -3.19 -21.98 -13.98
N ILE A 108 -3.66 -20.82 -14.45
CA ILE A 108 -3.71 -19.60 -13.63
C ILE A 108 -5.10 -19.39 -13.04
N ARG A 109 -6.14 -19.38 -13.87
CA ARG A 109 -7.52 -19.12 -13.42
C ARG A 109 -8.01 -20.10 -12.34
N PRO A 110 -7.77 -21.43 -12.44
CA PRO A 110 -8.26 -22.38 -11.43
C PRO A 110 -7.59 -22.23 -10.06
N LEU A 111 -6.36 -21.70 -10.01
CA LEU A 111 -5.57 -21.62 -8.78
C LEU A 111 -5.64 -20.24 -8.12
N LEU A 112 -5.71 -19.18 -8.94
CA LEU A 112 -5.54 -17.80 -8.50
C LEU A 112 -6.67 -16.88 -8.96
N GLY A 113 -7.54 -17.33 -9.86
CA GLY A 113 -8.47 -16.47 -10.60
C GLY A 113 -9.41 -15.64 -9.73
N ASP A 114 -9.94 -16.22 -8.65
CA ASP A 114 -10.88 -15.57 -7.73
C ASP A 114 -10.20 -14.82 -6.59
N ARG A 115 -8.88 -14.90 -6.49
CA ARG A 115 -8.14 -14.17 -5.47
C ARG A 115 -8.04 -12.71 -5.88
N ASP A 116 -8.30 -11.82 -4.93
CA ASP A 116 -7.84 -10.45 -5.04
C ASP A 116 -6.34 -10.48 -5.28
N CYS A 117 -5.88 -9.82 -6.34
CA CYS A 117 -4.46 -9.70 -6.58
C CYS A 117 -3.90 -8.74 -5.51
N PRO A 118 -3.07 -9.20 -4.55
CA PRO A 118 -2.40 -8.28 -3.66
C PRO A 118 -1.42 -7.46 -4.49
N ASP A 119 -1.38 -6.15 -4.26
CA ASP A 119 -0.48 -5.25 -4.97
C ASP A 119 0.95 -5.77 -4.88
N PHE A 120 1.51 -6.18 -6.03
CA PHE A 120 2.92 -6.51 -6.14
C PHE A 120 3.68 -5.20 -6.31
N GLY A 121 3.85 -4.49 -5.18
CA GLY A 121 4.65 -3.28 -5.04
C GLY A 121 5.94 -3.52 -4.27
#